data_AF-A0A2K3MBB7-F1
#
_entry.id   AF-A0A2K3MBB7-F1
#
_cell.length_a   1.000
_cell.length_b   1.000
_cell.length_c   1.000
_cell.angle_alpha   90.00
_cell.angle_beta   90.00
_cell.angle_gamma   90.00
#
_symmetry.space_group_name_H-M   'P 1'
#
loop_
_entity.id
_entity.type
_entity.pdbx_description
1 polymer ?
#
loop_
_entity_poly.entity_id
_entity_poly.type
_entity_poly.pdbx_seq_one_letter_code
_entity_poly.pdbx_strand_id
1 'polypeptide(L)'
;MLEIYIFFVVLALKSFVQSLNYLKLHGSKSLAEEKQVLRDIKIQQKNVASFKSLEVLKETLSCNGGSTFFYQKHKNLEEKMRQRYHLNDRQKLVIEIEQFQNQHMERASKYDSLKKSIKDQIKLLCDEDYLGNRRKCMECGIRIRNGVKELEAINAELNSLRAKLSENYKKKYRAYQRILNLKQLYLEELAEEKDVAALGEMSISEVGKFMLEWNNNKAFREDYAKNVLQSLERRQLSGDGRIRPDK
;
A
#
# COMPACT_ATOMS: atom_id res chain seq x y z
N MET A 1 -4.42 52.16 10.33
CA MET A 1 -3.69 51.70 9.11
C MET A 1 -2.78 50.50 9.40
N LEU A 2 -1.96 50.53 10.46
CA LEU A 2 -1.10 49.40 10.85
C LEU A 2 -1.86 48.11 11.25
N GLU A 3 -3.01 48.23 11.92
CA GLU A 3 -3.78 47.04 12.34
C GLU A 3 -4.39 46.26 11.16
N ILE A 4 -4.79 46.97 10.10
CA ILE A 4 -5.32 46.35 8.87
C ILE A 4 -4.20 45.59 8.15
N TYR A 5 -2.99 46.13 8.12
CA TYR A 5 -1.83 45.49 7.51
C TYR A 5 -1.41 44.22 8.26
N ILE A 6 -1.42 44.27 9.60
CA ILE A 6 -1.13 43.09 10.43
C ILE A 6 -2.21 42.02 10.25
N PHE A 7 -3.49 42.40 10.17
CA PHE A 7 -4.58 41.46 9.93
C PHE A 7 -4.45 40.74 8.58
N PHE A 8 -4.11 41.46 7.51
CA PHE A 8 -3.87 40.86 6.18
C PHE A 8 -2.65 39.95 6.14
N VAL A 9 -1.56 40.33 6.81
CA VAL A 9 -0.34 39.50 6.89
C VAL A 9 -0.59 38.22 7.68
N VAL A 10 -1.33 38.30 8.78
CA VAL A 10 -1.71 37.13 9.58
C VAL A 10 -2.66 36.21 8.81
N LEU A 11 -3.63 36.77 8.06
CA LEU A 11 -4.52 35.98 7.21
C LEU A 11 -3.75 35.26 6.08
N ALA A 12 -2.82 35.96 5.44
CA ALA A 12 -1.98 35.41 4.37
C ALA A 12 -1.06 34.29 4.88
N LEU A 13 -0.48 34.46 6.07
CA LEU A 13 0.35 33.43 6.71
C LEU A 13 -0.48 32.20 7.12
N LYS A 14 -1.70 32.40 7.62
CA LYS A 14 -2.58 31.30 8.01
C LYS A 14 -3.06 30.49 6.79
N SER A 15 -3.41 31.18 5.71
CA SER A 15 -3.75 30.59 4.41
C SER A 15 -2.58 29.82 3.79
N PHE A 16 -1.37 30.39 3.84
CA PHE A 16 -0.15 29.74 3.34
C PHE A 16 0.23 28.48 4.13
N VAL A 17 0.07 28.50 5.46
CA VAL A 17 0.32 27.33 6.31
C VAL A 17 -0.74 26.24 6.10
N GLN A 18 -2.01 26.61 5.88
CA GLN A 18 -3.07 25.66 5.53
C GLN A 18 -2.87 25.04 4.14
N SER A 19 -2.43 25.82 3.14
CA SER A 19 -2.16 25.27 1.81
C SER A 19 -0.95 24.33 1.82
N LEU A 20 0.10 24.63 2.59
CA LEU A 20 1.26 23.76 2.78
C LEU A 20 0.91 22.48 3.54
N ASN A 21 0.00 22.54 4.52
CA ASN A 21 -0.48 21.35 5.24
C ASN A 21 -1.40 20.48 4.36
N TYR A 22 -2.25 21.08 3.53
CA TYR A 22 -3.07 20.36 2.55
C TYR A 22 -2.20 19.68 1.47
N LEU A 23 -1.17 20.38 0.97
CA LEU A 23 -0.21 19.84 0.01
C LEU A 23 0.68 18.74 0.62
N LYS A 24 1.01 18.82 1.92
CA LYS A 24 1.69 17.75 2.66
C LYS A 24 0.81 16.51 2.90
N LEU A 25 -0.50 16.68 3.10
CA LEU A 25 -1.42 15.59 3.42
C LEU A 25 -1.92 14.83 2.17
N HIS A 26 -2.04 15.51 1.02
CA HIS A 26 -2.63 14.94 -0.18
C HIS A 26 -1.76 15.02 -1.44
N GLY A 27 -0.61 15.71 -1.40
CA GLY A 27 0.31 15.83 -2.55
C GLY A 27 1.27 14.66 -2.74
N SER A 28 1.12 13.56 -2.00
CA SER A 28 2.11 12.47 -1.94
C SER A 28 1.61 11.10 -2.38
N LYS A 29 0.41 11.00 -2.98
CA LYS A 29 0.02 9.74 -3.65
C LYS A 29 0.34 9.82 -5.13
N SER A 30 1.22 8.94 -5.58
CA SER A 30 1.47 8.79 -7.02
C SER A 30 0.20 8.26 -7.71
N LEU A 31 0.00 8.58 -8.98
CA LEU A 31 -1.08 8.04 -9.83
C LEU A 31 -1.18 6.50 -9.78
N ALA A 32 -0.09 5.81 -9.42
CA ALA A 32 -0.04 4.37 -9.25
C ALA A 32 -0.80 3.89 -8.00
N GLU A 33 -0.82 4.67 -6.92
CA GLU A 33 -1.49 4.33 -5.66
C GLU A 33 -3.01 4.46 -5.77
N GLU A 34 -3.53 5.49 -6.45
CA GLU A 34 -4.98 5.60 -6.75
C GLU A 34 -5.47 4.46 -7.65
N LYS A 35 -4.67 4.06 -8.65
CA LYS A 35 -4.98 2.91 -9.50
C LYS A 35 -4.99 1.58 -8.76
N GLN A 36 -4.23 1.46 -7.66
CA GLN A 36 -4.22 0.26 -6.82
C GLN A 36 -5.51 0.15 -5.99
N VAL A 37 -5.95 1.24 -5.38
CA VAL A 37 -7.21 1.28 -4.61
C VAL A 37 -8.43 0.92 -5.48
N LEU A 38 -8.47 1.41 -6.73
CA LEU A 38 -9.55 1.09 -7.67
C LEU A 38 -9.56 -0.39 -8.10
N ARG A 39 -8.40 -1.07 -8.13
CA ARG A 39 -8.33 -2.52 -8.39
C ARG A 39 -8.86 -3.33 -7.21
N ASP A 40 -8.54 -2.93 -5.99
CA ASP A 40 -8.96 -3.64 -4.78
C ASP A 40 -10.48 -3.56 -4.57
N ILE A 41 -11.11 -2.42 -4.87
CA ILE A 41 -12.57 -2.25 -4.84
C ILE A 41 -13.25 -3.14 -5.90
N LYS A 42 -12.68 -3.25 -7.10
CA LYS A 42 -13.23 -4.09 -8.19
C LYS A 42 -13.12 -5.59 -7.91
N ILE A 43 -12.12 -6.01 -7.13
CA ILE A 43 -11.94 -7.40 -6.70
C ILE A 43 -12.96 -7.76 -5.61
N GLN A 44 -13.22 -6.87 -4.65
CA GLN A 44 -14.22 -7.11 -3.60
C GLN A 44 -15.65 -7.16 -4.14
N GLN A 45 -16.00 -6.33 -5.13
CA GLN A 45 -17.30 -6.38 -5.79
C GLN A 45 -17.52 -7.66 -6.62
N LYS A 46 -16.45 -8.31 -7.11
CA LYS A 46 -16.52 -9.57 -7.86
C LYS A 46 -16.86 -10.79 -6.98
N ASN A 47 -16.63 -10.69 -5.66
CA ASN A 47 -16.84 -11.79 -4.70
C ASN A 47 -18.24 -11.80 -4.04
N VAL A 48 -19.06 -10.76 -4.24
CA VAL A 48 -20.44 -10.68 -3.71
C VAL A 48 -21.45 -11.48 -4.55
N ALA A 49 -21.05 -11.93 -5.74
CA ALA A 49 -21.91 -12.68 -6.66
C ALA A 49 -22.04 -14.20 -6.37
N SER A 50 -21.44 -14.73 -5.29
CA SER A 50 -21.52 -16.19 -4.98
C SER A 50 -22.47 -16.56 -3.85
N PHE A 51 -23.23 -15.60 -3.28
CA PHE A 51 -24.25 -15.94 -2.31
C PHE A 51 -25.46 -16.56 -3.02
N LYS A 52 -25.53 -17.91 -2.99
CA LYS A 52 -26.72 -18.66 -3.41
C LYS A 52 -27.94 -18.20 -2.60
N SER A 53 -29.06 -18.12 -3.32
CA SER A 53 -30.22 -17.27 -3.08
C SER A 53 -31.01 -17.55 -1.81
N LEU A 54 -31.60 -16.46 -1.30
CA LEU A 54 -32.65 -16.41 -0.27
C LEU A 54 -33.87 -17.30 -0.58
N GLU A 55 -34.05 -17.73 -1.83
CA GLU A 55 -35.04 -18.72 -2.28
C GLU A 55 -34.87 -20.09 -1.59
N VAL A 56 -33.64 -20.58 -1.46
CA VAL A 56 -33.35 -21.92 -0.93
C VAL A 56 -33.70 -22.02 0.56
N LEU A 57 -33.70 -20.89 1.26
CA LEU A 57 -34.07 -20.84 2.68
C LEU A 57 -35.60 -20.77 2.89
N LYS A 58 -36.36 -20.37 1.86
CA LYS A 58 -37.83 -20.33 1.90
C LYS A 58 -38.47 -21.69 1.59
N GLU A 59 -37.86 -22.51 0.74
CA GLU A 59 -38.36 -23.86 0.42
C GLU A 59 -38.30 -24.83 1.62
N THR A 60 -37.29 -24.69 2.48
CA THR A 60 -37.09 -25.60 3.63
C THR A 60 -38.17 -25.46 4.72
N LEU A 61 -38.91 -24.34 4.77
CA LEU A 61 -39.92 -24.08 5.81
C LEU A 61 -41.33 -24.56 5.44
N SER A 62 -41.58 -24.94 4.17
CA SER A 62 -42.94 -25.26 3.70
C SER A 62 -43.37 -26.75 3.88
N CYS A 63 -42.47 -27.65 4.28
CA CYS A 63 -42.72 -29.11 4.19
C CYS A 63 -43.11 -29.82 5.50
N ASN A 64 -43.30 -29.11 6.62
CA ASN A 64 -43.54 -29.75 7.94
C ASN A 64 -45.02 -29.85 8.37
N GLY A 65 -45.99 -29.54 7.51
CA GLY A 65 -47.41 -29.38 7.89
C GLY A 65 -48.37 -30.56 7.65
N GLY A 66 -47.90 -31.78 7.36
CA GLY A 66 -48.74 -32.83 6.76
C GLY A 66 -49.01 -34.12 7.55
N SER A 67 -48.55 -34.29 8.79
CA SER A 67 -48.43 -35.63 9.41
C SER A 67 -49.51 -36.02 10.44
N THR A 68 -50.56 -35.21 10.65
CA THR A 68 -51.58 -35.50 11.68
C THR A 68 -52.78 -36.32 11.19
N PHE A 69 -52.94 -36.54 9.87
CA PHE A 69 -54.16 -37.15 9.29
C PHE A 69 -54.18 -38.69 9.21
N PHE A 70 -53.13 -39.40 9.66
CA PHE A 70 -52.99 -40.85 9.45
C PHE A 70 -53.21 -41.75 10.67
N TYR A 71 -53.41 -41.19 11.87
CA TYR A 71 -53.47 -41.98 13.12
C TYR A 71 -54.78 -42.73 13.37
N GLN A 72 -55.89 -42.33 12.73
CA GLN A 72 -57.21 -42.93 13.01
C GLN A 72 -57.46 -44.27 12.31
N LYS A 73 -56.70 -44.63 11.27
CA LYS A 73 -56.93 -45.86 10.47
C LYS A 73 -56.26 -47.12 11.03
N HIS A 74 -55.36 -46.99 12.01
CA HIS A 74 -54.45 -48.08 12.41
C HIS A 74 -55.04 -49.08 13.43
N LYS A 75 -56.11 -48.73 14.15
CA LYS A 75 -56.59 -49.54 15.29
C LYS A 75 -57.29 -50.84 14.89
N ASN A 76 -57.88 -50.92 13.68
CA ASN A 76 -58.43 -52.16 13.12
C ASN A 76 -57.38 -53.05 12.41
N LEU A 77 -56.11 -52.63 12.39
CA LEU A 77 -55.00 -53.37 11.78
C LEU A 77 -54.19 -54.17 12.84
N GLU A 78 -54.21 -53.76 14.11
CA GLU A 78 -53.41 -54.36 15.20
C GLU A 78 -53.72 -55.82 15.50
N GLU A 79 -54.99 -56.26 15.43
CA GLU A 79 -55.35 -57.66 15.65
C GLU A 79 -54.89 -58.59 14.51
N LYS A 80 -54.91 -58.09 13.27
CA LYS A 80 -54.33 -58.80 12.10
C LYS A 80 -52.80 -58.75 12.07
N MET A 81 -52.17 -57.91 12.87
CA MET A 81 -50.73 -57.87 13.04
C MET A 81 -50.25 -58.96 14.03
N ARG A 82 -50.95 -59.21 15.15
CA ARG A 82 -50.62 -60.26 16.15
C ARG A 82 -50.31 -61.65 15.56
N GLN A 83 -51.14 -62.13 14.63
CA GLN A 83 -50.93 -63.44 13.98
C GLN A 83 -49.80 -63.45 12.95
N ARG A 84 -49.49 -62.29 12.36
CA ARG A 84 -48.37 -62.12 11.42
C ARG A 84 -47.03 -62.14 12.16
N TYR A 85 -46.96 -61.64 13.40
CA TYR A 85 -45.70 -61.54 14.16
C TYR A 85 -45.01 -62.90 14.36
N HIS A 86 -45.73 -63.98 14.71
CA HIS A 86 -45.09 -65.29 14.92
C HIS A 86 -44.49 -65.92 13.65
N LEU A 87 -45.07 -65.67 12.49
CA LEU A 87 -44.54 -66.15 11.20
C LEU A 87 -43.38 -65.26 10.71
N ASN A 88 -43.48 -63.96 10.97
CA ASN A 88 -42.46 -62.97 10.61
C ASN A 88 -41.22 -63.11 11.49
N ASP A 89 -41.34 -63.45 12.78
CA ASP A 89 -40.18 -63.65 13.68
C ASP A 89 -39.30 -64.83 13.25
N ARG A 90 -39.90 -65.90 12.70
CA ARG A 90 -39.15 -67.02 12.10
C ARG A 90 -38.46 -66.63 10.79
N GLN A 91 -39.11 -65.85 9.93
CA GLN A 91 -38.49 -65.34 8.70
C GLN A 91 -37.41 -64.30 8.99
N LYS A 92 -37.59 -63.51 10.06
CA LYS A 92 -36.66 -62.50 10.55
C LYS A 92 -35.39 -63.12 11.10
N LEU A 93 -35.47 -64.24 11.83
CA LEU A 93 -34.30 -65.00 12.28
C LEU A 93 -33.46 -65.54 11.11
N VAL A 94 -34.11 -66.05 10.05
CA VAL A 94 -33.41 -66.54 8.85
C VAL A 94 -32.74 -65.38 8.11
N ILE A 95 -33.46 -64.27 7.92
CA ILE A 95 -32.93 -63.05 7.31
C ILE A 95 -31.81 -62.44 8.17
N GLU A 96 -31.89 -62.47 9.50
CA GLU A 96 -30.84 -61.97 10.40
C GLU A 96 -29.58 -62.85 10.34
N ILE A 97 -29.71 -64.17 10.20
CA ILE A 97 -28.57 -65.08 10.00
C ILE A 97 -27.92 -64.83 8.64
N GLU A 98 -28.71 -64.68 7.58
CA GLU A 98 -28.23 -64.37 6.23
C GLU A 98 -27.61 -62.96 6.16
N GLN A 99 -28.20 -61.97 6.83
CA GLN A 99 -27.67 -60.62 6.97
C GLN A 99 -26.42 -60.57 7.85
N PHE A 100 -26.31 -61.43 8.88
CA PHE A 100 -25.11 -61.54 9.71
C PHE A 100 -23.96 -62.16 8.92
N GLN A 101 -24.22 -63.19 8.12
CA GLN A 101 -23.26 -63.80 7.20
C GLN A 101 -22.85 -62.83 6.07
N ASN A 102 -23.82 -62.13 5.47
CA ASN A 102 -23.57 -61.11 4.45
C ASN A 102 -22.84 -59.89 5.03
N GLN A 103 -23.17 -59.43 6.24
CA GLN A 103 -22.42 -58.37 6.92
C GLN A 103 -20.98 -58.78 7.22
N HIS A 104 -20.71 -60.06 7.56
CA HIS A 104 -19.35 -60.52 7.85
C HIS A 104 -18.50 -60.66 6.57
N MET A 105 -19.09 -61.13 5.47
CA MET A 105 -18.44 -61.20 4.14
C MET A 105 -18.28 -59.80 3.50
N GLU A 106 -19.26 -58.91 3.63
CA GLU A 106 -19.18 -57.51 3.21
C GLU A 106 -18.17 -56.73 4.06
N ARG A 107 -18.05 -56.98 5.37
CA ARG A 107 -17.02 -56.34 6.22
C ARG A 107 -15.61 -56.67 5.77
N ALA A 108 -15.34 -57.91 5.32
CA ALA A 108 -14.03 -58.31 4.80
C ALA A 108 -13.71 -57.64 3.44
N SER A 109 -14.64 -57.70 2.48
CA SER A 109 -14.48 -57.06 1.16
C SER A 109 -14.41 -55.53 1.27
N LYS A 110 -15.23 -54.92 2.14
CA LYS A 110 -15.25 -53.48 2.40
C LYS A 110 -13.98 -53.03 3.11
N TYR A 111 -13.42 -53.83 4.02
CA TYR A 111 -12.13 -53.55 4.65
C TYR A 111 -10.98 -53.57 3.65
N ASP A 112 -10.92 -54.56 2.76
CA ASP A 112 -9.89 -54.60 1.70
C ASP A 112 -10.06 -53.47 0.68
N SER A 113 -11.31 -53.14 0.31
CA SER A 113 -11.59 -51.99 -0.56
C SER A 113 -11.21 -50.66 0.11
N LEU A 114 -11.48 -50.50 1.41
CA LEU A 114 -11.17 -49.31 2.18
C LEU A 114 -9.66 -49.20 2.40
N LYS A 115 -8.98 -50.30 2.71
CA LYS A 115 -7.53 -50.36 2.85
C LYS A 115 -6.84 -50.03 1.52
N LYS A 116 -7.37 -50.51 0.39
CA LYS A 116 -6.90 -50.14 -0.95
C LYS A 116 -7.16 -48.67 -1.25
N SER A 117 -8.36 -48.17 -0.96
CA SER A 117 -8.73 -46.75 -1.14
C SER A 117 -7.86 -45.81 -0.29
N ILE A 118 -7.61 -46.15 0.97
CA ILE A 118 -6.71 -45.39 1.85
C ILE A 118 -5.27 -45.44 1.32
N LYS A 119 -4.80 -46.59 0.83
CA LYS A 119 -3.45 -46.72 0.25
C LYS A 119 -3.30 -45.90 -1.04
N ASP A 120 -4.33 -45.89 -1.89
CA ASP A 120 -4.35 -45.11 -3.13
C ASP A 120 -4.45 -43.59 -2.82
N GLN A 121 -5.22 -43.21 -1.80
CA GLN A 121 -5.27 -41.83 -1.29
C GLN A 121 -3.94 -41.38 -0.69
N ILE A 122 -3.26 -42.22 0.09
CA ILE A 122 -1.92 -41.94 0.63
C ILE A 122 -0.91 -41.81 -0.52
N LYS A 123 -1.02 -42.64 -1.56
CA LYS A 123 -0.15 -42.57 -2.73
C LYS A 123 -0.32 -41.23 -3.47
N LEU A 124 -1.57 -40.84 -3.74
CA LEU A 124 -1.91 -39.53 -4.33
C LEU A 124 -1.42 -38.34 -3.49
N LEU A 125 -1.53 -38.42 -2.17
CA LEU A 125 -1.02 -37.37 -1.27
C LEU A 125 0.50 -37.30 -1.21
N CYS A 126 1.17 -38.42 -1.48
CA CYS A 126 2.63 -38.57 -1.50
C CYS A 126 3.23 -38.48 -2.92
N ASP A 127 2.45 -38.05 -3.92
CA ASP A 127 2.95 -37.86 -5.28
C ASP A 127 4.17 -36.92 -5.29
N GLU A 128 5.09 -37.14 -6.25
CA GLU A 128 6.36 -36.40 -6.37
C GLU A 128 6.16 -34.87 -6.32
N ASP A 129 5.03 -34.38 -6.82
CA ASP A 129 4.65 -32.98 -6.80
C ASP A 129 4.51 -32.40 -5.38
N TYR A 130 4.04 -33.15 -4.39
CA TYR A 130 3.93 -32.66 -3.00
C TYR A 130 5.31 -32.50 -2.34
N LEU A 131 6.20 -33.48 -2.53
CA LEU A 131 7.58 -33.41 -2.05
C LEU A 131 8.38 -32.32 -2.80
N GLY A 132 8.14 -32.19 -4.11
CA GLY A 132 8.69 -31.13 -4.95
C GLY A 132 8.24 -29.74 -4.49
N ASN A 133 6.95 -29.56 -4.18
CA ASN A 133 6.41 -28.31 -3.65
C ASN A 133 6.99 -27.97 -2.27
N ARG A 134 7.22 -28.96 -1.41
CA ARG A 134 7.90 -28.75 -0.13
C ARG A 134 9.35 -28.26 -0.31
N ARG A 135 10.10 -28.84 -1.25
CA ARG A 135 11.47 -28.39 -1.58
C ARG A 135 11.47 -26.97 -2.14
N LYS A 136 10.58 -26.69 -3.10
CA LYS A 136 10.38 -25.34 -3.67
C LYS A 136 10.02 -24.31 -2.59
N CYS A 137 9.20 -24.68 -1.61
CA CYS A 137 8.86 -23.82 -0.47
C CYS A 137 10.09 -23.52 0.40
N MET A 138 10.96 -24.51 0.66
CA MET A 138 12.20 -24.29 1.40
C MET A 138 13.17 -23.37 0.65
N GLU A 139 13.35 -23.59 -0.64
CA GLU A 139 14.16 -22.72 -1.51
C GLU A 139 13.61 -21.30 -1.57
N CYS A 140 12.29 -21.15 -1.67
CA CYS A 140 11.62 -19.86 -1.59
C CYS A 140 11.91 -19.17 -0.24
N GLY A 141 11.82 -19.90 0.88
CA GLY A 141 12.16 -19.37 2.20
C GLY A 141 13.61 -18.90 2.32
N ILE A 142 14.58 -19.62 1.73
CA ILE A 142 15.98 -19.18 1.68
C ILE A 142 16.12 -17.89 0.86
N ARG A 143 15.52 -17.84 -0.34
CA ARG A 143 15.53 -16.64 -1.19
C ARG A 143 14.94 -15.42 -0.47
N ILE A 144 13.82 -15.60 0.22
CA ILE A 144 13.19 -14.54 1.02
C ILE A 144 14.15 -14.05 2.11
N ARG A 145 14.77 -14.95 2.88
CA ARG A 145 15.73 -14.56 3.94
C ARG A 145 16.94 -13.82 3.40
N ASN A 146 17.48 -14.23 2.26
CA ASN A 146 18.60 -13.53 1.63
C ASN A 146 18.17 -12.14 1.15
N GLY A 147 17.00 -12.03 0.50
CA GLY A 147 16.44 -10.75 0.08
C GLY A 147 16.17 -9.79 1.24
N VAL A 148 15.75 -10.30 2.41
CA VAL A 148 15.60 -9.47 3.63
C VAL A 148 16.95 -8.91 4.08
N LYS A 149 18.01 -9.71 4.10
CA LYS A 149 19.36 -9.24 4.46
C LYS A 149 19.91 -8.20 3.48
N GLU A 150 19.68 -8.39 2.18
CA GLU A 150 20.05 -7.42 1.16
C GLU A 150 19.29 -6.10 1.34
N LEU A 151 17.99 -6.15 1.64
CA LEU A 151 17.19 -4.97 1.94
C LEU A 151 17.70 -4.23 3.18
N GLU A 152 18.07 -4.96 4.24
CA GLU A 152 18.66 -4.37 5.44
C GLU A 152 19.99 -3.66 5.15
N ALA A 153 20.86 -4.27 4.33
CA ALA A 153 22.12 -3.66 3.91
C ALA A 153 21.91 -2.37 3.09
N ILE A 154 21.02 -2.41 2.10
CA ILE A 154 20.66 -1.24 1.28
C ILE A 154 20.08 -0.13 2.16
N ASN A 155 19.22 -0.48 3.12
CA ASN A 155 18.63 0.50 4.03
C ASN A 155 19.69 1.15 4.94
N ALA A 156 20.68 0.38 5.40
CA ALA A 156 21.80 0.92 6.18
C ALA A 156 22.65 1.91 5.35
N GLU A 157 22.96 1.58 4.10
CA GLU A 157 23.67 2.48 3.17
C GLU A 157 22.88 3.76 2.90
N LEU A 158 21.58 3.63 2.64
CA LEU A 158 20.69 4.76 2.40
C LEU A 158 20.67 5.71 3.60
N ASN A 159 20.60 5.18 4.82
CA ASN A 159 20.67 5.98 6.04
C ASN A 159 22.03 6.68 6.21
N SER A 160 23.13 5.98 5.90
CA SER A 160 24.48 6.58 5.89
C SER A 160 24.58 7.74 4.88
N LEU A 161 24.05 7.57 3.67
CA LEU A 161 24.02 8.63 2.66
C LEU A 161 23.16 9.82 3.10
N ARG A 162 21.99 9.59 3.68
CA ARG A 162 21.15 10.66 4.26
C ARG A 162 21.89 11.45 5.34
N ALA A 163 22.62 10.77 6.22
CA ALA A 163 23.41 11.43 7.25
C ALA A 163 24.54 12.29 6.65
N LYS A 164 25.29 11.76 5.68
CA LYS A 164 26.35 12.49 4.96
C LYS A 164 25.79 13.72 4.24
N LEU A 165 24.63 13.59 3.59
CA LEU A 165 23.96 14.68 2.89
C LEU A 165 23.54 15.80 3.85
N SER A 166 22.92 15.45 4.98
CA SER A 166 22.56 16.39 6.05
C SER A 166 23.79 17.13 6.59
N GLU A 167 24.88 16.42 6.84
CA GLU A 167 26.13 17.03 7.32
C GLU A 167 26.73 17.98 6.27
N ASN A 168 26.66 17.62 4.99
CA ASN A 168 27.12 18.47 3.90
C ASN A 168 26.30 19.77 3.81
N TYR A 169 24.98 19.70 3.97
CA TYR A 169 24.13 20.91 4.04
C TYR A 169 24.51 21.82 5.22
N LYS A 170 24.81 21.26 6.39
CA LYS A 170 25.27 22.03 7.56
C LYS A 170 26.62 22.71 7.28
N LYS A 171 27.58 21.99 6.70
CA LYS A 171 28.89 22.54 6.31
C LYS A 171 28.74 23.67 5.30
N LYS A 172 27.92 23.46 4.27
CA LYS A 172 27.58 24.48 3.27
C LYS A 172 27.04 25.72 3.95
N TYR A 173 26.02 25.58 4.80
CA TYR A 173 25.44 26.70 5.53
C TYR A 173 26.47 27.47 6.39
N ARG A 174 27.31 26.76 7.16
CA ARG A 174 28.38 27.37 7.96
C ARG A 174 29.39 28.13 7.10
N ALA A 175 29.77 27.59 5.95
CA ALA A 175 30.68 28.26 5.02
C ALA A 175 30.06 29.56 4.46
N TYR A 176 28.78 29.54 4.07
CA TYR A 176 28.07 30.75 3.64
C TYR A 176 28.03 31.82 4.73
N GLN A 177 27.70 31.44 5.97
CA GLN A 177 27.68 32.37 7.10
C GLN A 177 29.07 32.99 7.34
N ARG A 178 30.14 32.19 7.26
CA ARG A 178 31.50 32.68 7.42
C ARG A 178 31.90 33.68 6.32
N ILE A 179 31.59 33.38 5.07
CA ILE A 179 31.86 34.30 3.94
C ILE A 179 31.10 35.62 4.14
N LEU A 180 29.84 35.55 4.57
CA LEU A 180 29.01 36.73 4.79
C LEU A 180 29.58 37.61 5.91
N ASN A 181 29.99 37.02 7.02
CA ASN A 181 30.64 37.75 8.12
C ASN A 181 31.97 38.39 7.69
N LEU A 182 32.80 37.67 6.91
CA LEU A 182 34.06 38.23 6.39
C LEU A 182 33.83 39.42 5.45
N LYS A 183 32.81 39.34 4.58
CA LYS A 183 32.43 40.47 3.74
C LYS A 183 32.00 41.67 4.58
N GLN A 184 31.25 41.45 5.65
CA GLN A 184 30.82 42.52 6.53
C GLN A 184 32.02 43.18 7.23
N LEU A 185 32.94 42.40 7.80
CA LEU A 185 34.15 42.92 8.45
C LEU A 185 35.02 43.71 7.47
N TYR A 186 35.20 43.20 6.24
CA TYR A 186 35.98 43.90 5.22
C TYR A 186 35.37 45.25 4.82
N LEU A 187 34.03 45.32 4.74
CA LEU A 187 33.33 46.59 4.48
C LEU A 187 33.44 47.55 5.68
N GLU A 188 33.44 47.04 6.91
CA GLU A 188 33.63 47.84 8.12
C GLU A 188 35.06 48.41 8.19
N GLU A 189 36.09 47.61 7.90
CA GLU A 189 37.49 48.06 7.82
C GLU A 189 37.69 49.14 6.74
N LEU A 190 37.13 48.94 5.53
CA LEU A 190 37.17 49.94 4.45
C LEU A 190 36.44 51.24 4.83
N ALA A 191 35.36 51.16 5.61
CA ALA A 191 34.64 52.33 6.09
C ALA A 191 35.42 53.10 7.18
N GLU A 192 36.18 52.38 8.01
CA GLU A 192 37.05 52.96 9.05
C GLU A 192 38.31 53.61 8.43
N GLU A 193 38.88 53.01 7.38
CA GLU A 193 40.02 53.54 6.63
C GLU A 193 39.67 54.78 5.78
N LYS A 194 38.36 55.06 5.56
CA LYS A 194 37.82 56.20 4.78
C LYS A 194 38.42 56.36 3.38
N ASP A 195 38.93 55.29 2.78
CA ASP A 195 39.45 55.32 1.41
C ASP A 195 38.31 55.16 0.39
N VAL A 196 37.54 56.24 0.25
CA VAL A 196 36.44 56.34 -0.72
C VAL A 196 36.95 56.13 -2.16
N ALA A 197 38.23 56.41 -2.42
CA ALA A 197 38.84 56.19 -3.72
C ALA A 197 39.05 54.69 -3.99
N ALA A 198 39.60 53.93 -3.03
CA ALA A 198 39.73 52.48 -3.14
C ALA A 198 38.37 51.79 -3.28
N LEU A 199 37.34 52.25 -2.57
CA LEU A 199 35.97 51.73 -2.70
C LEU A 199 35.40 51.99 -4.11
N GLY A 200 35.67 53.17 -4.67
CA GLY A 200 35.30 53.55 -6.02
C GLY A 200 36.00 52.69 -7.07
N GLU A 201 37.30 52.48 -6.95
CA GLU A 201 38.08 51.60 -7.84
C GLU A 201 37.60 50.15 -7.78
N MET A 202 37.29 49.64 -6.59
CA MET A 202 36.75 48.28 -6.42
C MET A 202 35.38 48.13 -7.08
N SER A 203 34.48 49.11 -6.87
CA SER A 203 33.16 49.11 -7.51
C SER A 203 33.26 49.15 -9.04
N ILE A 204 34.10 50.03 -9.58
CA ILE A 204 34.35 50.14 -11.03
C ILE A 204 34.92 48.83 -11.58
N SER A 205 35.86 48.21 -10.87
CA SER A 205 36.49 46.94 -11.25
C SER A 205 35.49 45.77 -11.24
N GLU A 206 34.65 45.64 -10.21
CA GLU A 206 33.62 44.61 -10.15
C GLU A 206 32.57 44.77 -11.24
N VAL A 207 32.09 46.01 -11.46
CA VAL A 207 31.17 46.30 -12.57
C VAL A 207 31.82 45.99 -13.91
N GLY A 208 33.09 46.35 -14.09
CA GLY A 208 33.85 46.04 -15.30
C GLY A 208 33.94 44.54 -15.57
N LYS A 209 34.29 43.74 -14.56
CA LYS A 209 34.32 42.27 -14.67
C LYS A 209 32.94 41.70 -15.01
N PHE A 210 31.90 42.17 -14.33
CA PHE A 210 30.53 41.75 -14.63
C PHE A 210 30.13 42.10 -16.06
N MET A 211 30.42 43.32 -16.53
CA MET A 211 30.08 43.75 -17.89
C MET A 211 30.87 42.98 -18.96
N LEU A 212 32.13 42.62 -18.68
CA LEU A 212 32.92 41.76 -19.55
C LEU A 212 32.30 40.36 -19.69
N GLU A 213 31.90 39.74 -18.59
CA GLU A 213 31.20 38.44 -18.65
C GLU A 213 29.83 38.58 -19.30
N TRP A 214 29.07 39.63 -18.95
CA TRP A 214 27.76 39.90 -19.50
C TRP A 214 27.80 40.03 -21.03
N ASN A 215 28.78 40.74 -21.58
CA ASN A 215 28.89 40.95 -23.02
C ASN A 215 29.42 39.71 -23.76
N ASN A 216 30.43 39.04 -23.19
CA ASN A 216 31.16 37.99 -23.90
C ASN A 216 30.64 36.57 -23.65
N ASN A 217 29.86 36.32 -22.60
CA ASN A 217 29.43 34.98 -22.20
C ASN A 217 27.89 34.83 -22.23
N LYS A 218 27.38 34.14 -23.25
CA LYS A 218 25.95 33.84 -23.38
C LYS A 218 25.43 32.93 -22.26
N ALA A 219 26.20 31.93 -21.85
CA ALA A 219 25.79 31.01 -20.78
C ALA A 219 25.65 31.73 -19.43
N PHE A 220 26.54 32.68 -19.15
CA PHE A 220 26.44 33.55 -17.98
C PHE A 220 25.13 34.34 -17.97
N ARG A 221 24.76 34.96 -19.10
CA ARG A 221 23.48 35.70 -19.22
C ARG A 221 22.26 34.80 -18.99
N GLU A 222 22.25 33.60 -19.56
CA GLU A 222 21.14 32.66 -19.42
C GLU A 222 20.98 32.14 -17.98
N ASP A 223 22.09 31.82 -17.32
CA ASP A 223 22.10 31.40 -15.92
C ASP A 223 21.67 32.54 -14.99
N TYR A 224 22.20 33.75 -15.20
CA TYR A 224 21.78 34.94 -14.47
C TYR A 224 20.28 35.20 -14.63
N ALA A 225 19.75 35.14 -15.85
CA ALA A 225 18.32 35.32 -16.11
C ALA A 225 17.46 34.28 -15.36
N LYS A 226 17.86 33.01 -15.34
CA LYS A 226 17.15 31.96 -14.58
C LYS A 226 17.16 32.21 -13.08
N ASN A 227 18.31 32.60 -12.53
CA ASN A 227 18.46 32.85 -11.10
C ASN A 227 17.67 34.10 -10.64
N VAL A 228 17.56 35.11 -11.51
CA VAL A 228 16.80 36.34 -11.21
C VAL A 228 15.30 36.16 -11.46
N LEU A 229 14.88 35.24 -12.34
CA LEU A 229 13.47 35.01 -12.70
C LEU A 229 12.58 34.74 -11.48
N GLN A 230 13.00 33.85 -10.57
CA GLN A 230 12.21 33.58 -9.35
C GLN A 230 12.04 34.82 -8.47
N SER A 231 13.06 35.69 -8.42
CA SER A 231 13.00 36.93 -7.68
C SER A 231 12.09 37.97 -8.35
N LEU A 232 12.08 38.01 -9.69
CA LEU A 232 11.20 38.88 -10.47
C LEU A 232 9.74 38.43 -10.37
N GLU A 233 9.47 37.13 -10.49
CA GLU A 233 8.12 36.56 -10.36
C GLU A 233 7.50 36.83 -8.99
N ARG A 234 8.28 36.67 -7.90
CA ARG A 234 7.82 37.02 -6.54
C ARG A 234 7.47 38.49 -6.39
N ARG A 235 8.12 39.37 -7.15
CA ARG A 235 7.88 40.82 -7.16
C ARG A 235 6.87 41.25 -8.23
N GLN A 236 6.26 40.30 -8.93
CA GLN A 236 5.34 40.56 -10.05
C GLN A 236 5.96 41.42 -11.16
N LEU A 237 7.28 41.28 -11.36
CA LEU A 237 8.03 41.97 -12.41
C LEU A 237 8.15 41.07 -13.66
N SER A 238 8.18 41.68 -14.83
CA SER A 238 8.52 41.02 -16.10
C SER A 238 10.03 40.81 -16.23
N GLY A 239 10.45 40.04 -17.23
CA GLY A 239 11.87 39.71 -17.44
C GLY A 239 12.77 40.93 -17.70
N ASP A 240 12.19 42.03 -18.14
CA ASP A 240 12.84 43.34 -18.30
C ASP A 240 12.77 44.22 -17.03
N GLY A 241 12.23 43.69 -15.93
CA GLY A 241 12.16 44.36 -14.64
C GLY A 241 10.99 45.33 -14.47
N ARG A 242 10.07 45.46 -15.45
CA ARG A 242 8.87 46.31 -15.34
C ARG A 242 7.77 45.61 -14.54
N ILE A 243 6.88 46.38 -13.92
CA ILE A 243 5.69 45.81 -13.25
C ILE A 243 4.83 45.16 -14.34
N ARG A 244 4.45 43.89 -14.14
CA ARG A 244 3.52 43.23 -15.08
C ARG A 244 2.19 43.96 -15.01
N PRO A 245 1.59 44.36 -16.14
CA PRO A 245 0.24 44.90 -16.11
C PRO A 245 -0.68 43.86 -15.49
N ASP A 246 -1.48 44.30 -14.52
CA ASP A 246 -2.49 43.46 -13.88
C ASP A 246 -3.39 42.87 -14.97
N LYS A 247 -3.56 41.54 -14.94
CA LYS A 247 -4.49 40.81 -15.81
C LYS A 247 -5.87 40.79 -15.21
#